data_AF-A0A381ZZL2-F1
#
_entry.id   AF-A0A381ZZL2-F1
#
_cell.length_a   1.000
_cell.length_b   1.000
_cell.length_c   1.000
_cell.angle_alpha   90.00
_cell.angle_beta   90.00
_cell.angle_gamma   90.00
#
_symmetry.space_group_name_H-M   'P 1'
#
loop_
_entity.id
_entity.type
_entity.pdbx_description
1 polymer ?
#
loop_
_entity_poly.entity_id
_entity_poly.type
_entity_poly.pdbx_seq_one_letter_code
_entity_poly.pdbx_strand_id
1 'polypeptide(L)'
;MKKHTQYILALLFTLASYGHVQGNELDYSTKQIRTMWFGCSTVFRVNFPKMPEQIKIVLCDCYVNHMREKYSAEEVLEITKEESWKLGSEVAQICKIPEKLRKTTRAIPQGAA
;
A
#
# COMPACT_ATOMS: atom_id res chain seq x y z
N MET A 1 -3.96 23.91 -37.40
CA MET A 1 -3.80 24.55 -36.07
C MET A 1 -5.01 24.33 -35.16
N LYS A 2 -6.26 24.63 -35.57
CA LYS A 2 -7.48 24.47 -34.73
C LYS A 2 -7.67 23.09 -34.08
N LYS A 3 -7.45 21.99 -34.83
CA LYS A 3 -7.63 20.62 -34.31
C LYS A 3 -6.65 20.26 -33.19
N HIS A 4 -5.37 20.65 -33.30
CA HIS A 4 -4.37 20.39 -32.26
C HIS A 4 -4.69 21.13 -30.96
N THR A 5 -5.15 22.39 -31.05
CA THR A 5 -5.58 23.16 -29.88
C THR A 5 -6.78 22.49 -29.18
N GLN A 6 -7.71 21.90 -29.94
CA GLN A 6 -8.84 21.15 -29.37
C GLN A 6 -8.40 19.86 -28.66
N TYR A 7 -7.46 19.10 -29.22
CA TYR A 7 -6.93 17.91 -28.56
C TYR A 7 -6.16 18.23 -27.27
N ILE A 8 -5.36 19.32 -27.27
CA ILE A 8 -4.64 19.78 -26.09
C ILE A 8 -5.61 20.23 -25.00
N LEU A 9 -6.66 20.98 -25.36
CA LEU A 9 -7.72 21.38 -24.43
C LEU A 9 -8.46 20.16 -23.86
N ALA A 10 -8.79 19.16 -24.69
CA ALA A 10 -9.45 17.94 -24.23
C ALA A 10 -8.56 17.16 -23.24
N LEU A 11 -7.26 17.05 -23.51
CA LEU A 11 -6.28 16.44 -22.60
C LEU A 11 -6.18 17.19 -21.26
N LEU A 12 -6.11 18.52 -21.30
CA LEU A 12 -6.09 19.35 -20.08
C LEU A 12 -7.37 19.21 -19.26
N PHE A 13 -8.53 19.14 -19.91
CA PHE A 13 -9.82 18.91 -19.24
C PHE A 13 -9.88 17.53 -18.57
N THR A 14 -9.39 16.48 -19.24
CA THR A 14 -9.33 15.14 -18.62
C THR A 14 -8.39 15.07 -17.43
N LEU A 15 -7.24 15.76 -17.48
CA LEU A 15 -6.30 15.81 -16.36
C LEU A 15 -6.83 16.63 -15.18
N ALA A 16 -7.55 17.73 -15.44
CA ALA A 16 -8.18 18.55 -14.40
C ALA A 16 -9.29 17.78 -13.67
N SER A 17 -10.06 16.93 -14.36
CA SER A 17 -11.07 16.06 -13.71
C SER A 17 -10.47 14.97 -12.82
N TYR A 18 -9.20 14.59 -13.02
CA TYR A 18 -8.49 13.66 -12.12
C TYR A 18 -8.03 14.33 -10.82
N GLY A 19 -8.00 15.67 -10.75
CA GLY A 19 -7.48 16.44 -9.61
C GLY A 19 -8.46 16.63 -8.45
N HIS A 20 -9.73 16.24 -8.60
CA HIS A 20 -10.75 16.41 -7.56
C HIS A 20 -11.20 15.08 -6.97
N VAL A 21 -10.25 14.27 -6.52
CA VAL A 21 -10.54 13.21 -5.55
C VAL A 21 -10.50 13.87 -4.17
N GLN A 22 -11.68 14.20 -3.65
CA GLN A 22 -11.86 14.66 -2.27
C GLN A 22 -11.61 13.47 -1.33
N GLY A 23 -10.33 13.14 -1.12
CA GLY A 23 -9.91 12.16 -0.12
C GLY A 23 -9.93 12.83 1.25
N ASN A 24 -10.53 12.16 2.25
CA ASN A 24 -10.39 12.55 3.66
C ASN A 24 -8.92 12.86 3.96
N GLU A 25 -8.68 13.96 4.69
CA GLU A 25 -7.39 14.58 4.97
C GLU A 25 -6.44 13.62 5.70
N LEU A 26 -5.83 12.73 4.93
CA LEU A 26 -4.80 11.78 5.32
C LEU A 26 -3.51 12.25 4.64
N ASP A 27 -2.88 13.27 5.21
CA ASP A 27 -1.75 13.98 4.60
C ASP A 27 -0.43 13.22 4.77
N TYR A 28 -0.34 12.05 4.13
CA TYR A 28 0.94 11.39 3.93
C TYR A 28 1.64 11.98 2.71
N SER A 29 2.82 12.54 2.91
CA SER A 29 3.71 12.86 1.80
C SER A 29 4.03 11.59 1.00
N THR A 30 4.26 11.74 -0.31
CA THR A 30 4.73 10.63 -1.16
C THR A 30 5.97 9.95 -0.59
N LYS A 31 6.83 10.71 0.10
CA LYS A 31 8.02 10.19 0.77
C LYS A 31 7.64 9.26 1.93
N GLN A 32 6.71 9.66 2.80
CA GLN A 32 6.26 8.82 3.92
C GLN A 32 5.63 7.51 3.41
N ILE A 33 4.79 7.57 2.38
CA ILE A 33 4.19 6.37 1.77
C ILE A 33 5.27 5.41 1.27
N ARG A 34 6.26 5.94 0.52
CA ARG A 34 7.37 5.13 0.00
C ARG A 34 8.24 4.55 1.11
N THR A 35 8.49 5.31 2.16
CA THR A 35 9.24 4.84 3.33
C THR A 35 8.53 3.68 4.03
N MET A 36 7.22 3.81 4.28
CA MET A 36 6.42 2.72 4.88
C MET A 36 6.44 1.46 4.02
N TRP A 37 6.21 1.61 2.71
CA TRP A 37 6.24 0.50 1.77
C TRP A 37 7.61 -0.18 1.74
N PHE A 38 8.69 0.61 1.68
CA PHE A 38 10.06 0.12 1.68
C PHE A 38 10.41 -0.63 2.97
N GLY A 39 9.95 -0.13 4.12
CA GLY A 39 10.07 -0.81 5.41
C GLY A 39 9.42 -2.18 5.39
N CYS A 40 8.16 -2.26 4.96
CA CYS A 40 7.45 -3.52 4.79
C CYS A 40 8.17 -4.49 3.85
N SER A 41 8.55 -4.02 2.66
CA SER A 41 9.26 -4.82 1.65
C SER A 41 10.57 -5.38 2.20
N THR A 42 11.32 -4.58 2.95
CA THR A 42 12.57 -5.01 3.58
C THR A 42 12.36 -6.12 4.59
N VAL A 43 11.32 -6.03 5.43
CA VAL A 43 10.98 -7.08 6.41
C VAL A 43 10.69 -8.41 5.69
N PHE A 44 9.88 -8.40 4.62
CA PHE A 44 9.61 -9.62 3.88
C PHE A 44 10.83 -10.15 3.12
N ARG A 45 11.67 -9.27 2.58
CA ARG A 45 12.90 -9.67 1.90
C ARG A 45 13.89 -10.37 2.84
N VAL A 46 14.03 -9.87 4.07
CA VAL A 46 14.97 -10.41 5.07
C VAL A 46 14.42 -11.68 5.71
N ASN A 47 13.17 -11.65 6.19
CA ASN A 47 12.61 -12.74 6.99
C ASN A 47 11.96 -13.84 6.14
N PHE A 48 11.50 -13.51 4.94
CA PHE A 48 10.79 -14.42 4.05
C PHE A 48 11.37 -14.40 2.62
N PRO A 49 12.67 -14.68 2.43
CA PRO A 49 13.33 -14.53 1.13
C PRO A 49 12.75 -15.44 0.04
N LYS A 50 12.16 -16.59 0.43
CA LYS A 50 11.52 -17.55 -0.48
C LYS A 50 10.08 -17.20 -0.84
N MET A 51 9.48 -16.20 -0.19
CA MET A 51 8.13 -15.74 -0.53
C MET A 51 8.15 -15.10 -1.93
N PRO A 52 7.20 -15.44 -2.82
CA PRO A 52 7.11 -14.78 -4.13
C PRO A 52 6.92 -13.28 -4.00
N GLU A 53 7.55 -12.56 -4.92
CA GLU A 53 7.53 -11.09 -4.89
C GLU A 53 6.13 -10.52 -5.05
N GLN A 54 5.29 -11.15 -5.87
CA GLN A 54 3.89 -10.73 -6.06
C GLN A 54 3.09 -10.78 -4.76
N ILE A 55 3.39 -11.74 -3.87
CA ILE A 55 2.73 -11.84 -2.57
C ILE A 55 3.23 -10.72 -1.65
N LYS A 56 4.53 -10.47 -1.60
CA LYS A 56 5.10 -9.38 -0.80
C LYS A 56 4.53 -8.01 -1.20
N ILE A 57 4.44 -7.75 -2.51
CA ILE A 57 3.85 -6.53 -3.05
C ILE A 57 2.42 -6.37 -2.54
N VAL A 58 1.57 -7.38 -2.71
CA VAL A 58 0.16 -7.30 -2.27
C VAL A 58 0.04 -7.08 -0.76
N LEU A 59 0.87 -7.76 0.05
CA LEU A 59 0.85 -7.58 1.50
C LEU A 59 1.31 -6.18 1.91
N CYS A 60 2.35 -5.64 1.27
CA CYS A 60 2.83 -4.29 1.57
C CYS A 60 1.89 -3.19 1.07
N ASP A 61 1.23 -3.37 -0.07
CA ASP A 61 0.19 -2.47 -0.53
C ASP A 61 -0.98 -2.44 0.46
N CYS A 62 -1.42 -3.62 0.92
CA CYS A 62 -2.47 -3.72 1.94
C CYS A 62 -2.07 -3.04 3.25
N TYR A 63 -0.86 -3.29 3.75
CA TYR A 63 -0.33 -2.64 4.95
C TYR A 63 -0.38 -1.11 4.83
N VAL A 64 0.18 -0.56 3.76
CA VAL A 64 0.23 0.90 3.54
C VAL A 64 -1.17 1.50 3.43
N ASN A 65 -2.10 0.81 2.76
CA ASN A 65 -3.48 1.28 2.68
C ASN A 65 -4.16 1.25 4.05
N HIS A 66 -4.01 0.18 4.82
CA HIS A 66 -4.56 0.10 6.17
C HIS A 66 -4.02 1.20 7.09
N MET A 67 -2.71 1.47 7.03
CA MET A 67 -2.10 2.57 7.78
C MET A 67 -2.73 3.91 7.43
N ARG A 68 -2.87 4.18 6.13
CA ARG A 68 -3.45 5.43 5.64
C ARG A 68 -4.91 5.57 6.03
N GLU A 69 -5.71 4.50 5.94
CA GLU A 69 -7.13 4.56 6.28
C GLU A 69 -7.40 4.78 7.77
N LYS A 70 -6.48 4.32 8.63
CA LYS A 70 -6.71 4.25 10.08
C LYS A 70 -5.96 5.32 10.89
N TYR A 71 -4.82 5.79 10.41
CA TYR A 71 -3.95 6.70 11.15
C TYR A 71 -3.59 7.91 10.29
N SER A 72 -3.60 9.09 10.90
CA SER A 72 -2.95 10.28 10.35
C SER A 72 -1.42 10.11 10.30
N ALA A 73 -0.77 10.93 9.49
CA ALA A 73 0.68 10.90 9.36
C ALA A 73 1.42 11.27 10.66
N GLU A 74 0.79 12.09 11.52
CA GLU A 74 1.32 12.46 12.84
C GLU A 74 1.20 11.29 13.83
N GLU A 75 0.03 10.66 13.92
CA GLU A 75 -0.19 9.50 14.80
C GLU A 75 0.80 8.37 14.51
N VAL A 76 1.16 8.14 13.24
CA VAL A 76 2.16 7.10 12.87
C VAL A 76 3.53 7.36 13.48
N LEU A 77 3.92 8.62 13.69
CA LEU A 77 5.19 8.97 14.32
C LEU A 77 5.19 8.71 15.83
N GLU A 78 4.01 8.66 16.43
CA GLU A 78 3.82 8.50 17.88
C GLU A 78 3.51 7.05 18.28
N ILE A 79 3.31 6.14 17.31
CA ILE A 79 3.04 4.72 17.57
C ILE A 79 4.13 4.14 18.48
N THR A 80 3.71 3.68 19.65
CA THR A 80 4.57 3.00 20.62
C THR A 80 4.95 1.61 20.13
N LYS A 81 5.91 0.99 20.83
CA LYS A 81 6.30 -0.40 20.52
C LYS A 81 5.12 -1.36 20.72
N GLU A 82 4.37 -1.21 21.80
CA GLU A 82 3.21 -2.03 22.13
C GLU A 82 2.11 -1.89 21.08
N GLU A 83 1.83 -0.67 20.64
CA GLU A 83 0.87 -0.40 19.55
C GLU A 83 1.36 -0.96 18.22
N SER A 84 2.67 -0.90 17.94
CA SER A 84 3.27 -1.51 16.76
C SER A 84 3.04 -3.04 16.72
N TRP A 85 3.14 -3.72 17.87
CA TRP A 85 2.86 -5.16 17.95
C TRP A 85 1.39 -5.48 17.69
N LYS A 86 0.48 -4.69 18.29
CA LYS A 86 -0.95 -4.83 18.07
C LYS A 86 -1.31 -4.59 16.61
N LEU A 87 -0.75 -3.54 16.01
CA LEU A 87 -0.88 -3.22 14.60
C LEU A 87 -0.37 -4.37 13.71
N GLY A 88 0.80 -4.93 14.02
CA GLY A 88 1.34 -6.08 13.28
C GLY A 88 0.39 -7.28 13.29
N SER A 89 -0.25 -7.54 14.45
CA SER A 89 -1.23 -8.62 14.60
C SER A 89 -2.52 -8.33 13.83
N GLU A 90 -3.00 -7.09 13.85
CA GLU A 90 -4.16 -6.64 13.09
C GLU A 90 -3.93 -6.74 11.57
N VAL A 91 -2.79 -6.23 11.10
CA VAL A 91 -2.39 -6.28 9.68
C VAL A 91 -2.27 -7.73 9.21
N ALA A 92 -1.77 -8.66 10.03
CA ALA A 92 -1.71 -10.07 9.68
C ALA A 92 -3.10 -10.70 9.47
N GLN A 93 -4.12 -10.23 10.20
CA GLN A 93 -5.49 -10.72 10.07
C GLN A 93 -6.21 -10.11 8.85
N ILE A 94 -5.98 -8.84 8.57
CA ILE A 94 -6.65 -8.09 7.50
C ILE A 94 -5.99 -8.35 6.14
N CYS A 95 -4.66 -8.31 6.08
CA CYS A 95 -3.89 -8.44 4.84
C CYS A 95 -3.70 -9.90 4.47
N LYS A 96 -4.70 -10.45 3.79
CA LYS A 96 -4.69 -11.85 3.33
C LYS A 96 -4.09 -12.00 1.95
N ILE A 97 -3.40 -13.12 1.75
CA ILE A 97 -2.86 -13.50 0.44
C ILE A 97 -4.02 -13.85 -0.50
N PRO A 98 -4.14 -13.20 -1.67
CA PRO A 98 -5.17 -13.53 -2.64
C PRO A 98 -5.12 -15.00 -3.05
N GLU A 99 -6.29 -15.64 -3.13
CA GLU A 99 -6.38 -17.08 -3.39
C GLU A 99 -5.68 -17.50 -4.70
N LYS A 100 -5.74 -16.63 -5.73
CA LYS A 100 -5.03 -16.81 -7.01
C LYS A 100 -3.51 -16.94 -6.83
N LEU A 101 -2.92 -16.15 -5.93
CA LEU A 101 -1.49 -16.20 -5.64
C LEU A 101 -1.14 -17.39 -4.74
N ARG A 102 -2.04 -17.74 -3.81
CA ARG A 102 -1.91 -18.94 -2.97
C ARG A 102 -1.85 -20.22 -3.80
N LYS A 103 -2.74 -20.38 -4.80
CA LYS A 103 -2.77 -21.55 -5.69
C LYS A 103 -1.54 -21.66 -6.60
N THR A 104 -0.97 -20.52 -6.98
CA THR A 104 0.21 -20.46 -7.86
C THR A 104 1.51 -20.72 -7.09
N THR A 105 1.49 -20.57 -5.76
CA THR A 105 2.68 -20.64 -4.91
C THR A 105 2.70 -21.95 -4.12
N ARG A 106 3.45 -22.95 -4.59
CA ARG A 106 3.72 -24.19 -3.82
C ARG A 106 4.61 -23.98 -2.58
N ALA A 107 5.09 -22.76 -2.35
CA ALA A 107 6.08 -22.40 -1.33
C ALA A 107 5.49 -21.75 -0.06
N ILE A 108 4.17 -21.60 0.07
CA ILE A 108 3.55 -21.08 1.30
C ILE A 108 3.24 -22.28 2.20
N PRO A 109 3.90 -22.44 3.36
CA PRO A 109 3.54 -23.47 4.32
C PRO A 109 2.08 -23.26 4.76
N GLN A 110 1.29 -24.32 4.77
CA GLN A 110 -0.02 -24.30 5.43
C GLN A 110 0.21 -24.00 6.93
N GLY A 111 -0.31 -22.88 7.44
CA GLY A 111 -0.14 -22.47 8.84
C GLY A 111 0.33 -21.03 9.05
N ALA A 112 0.62 -20.27 7.99
CA ALA A 112 0.71 -18.80 8.07
C ALA A 112 -0.66 -18.18 7.78
N ALA A 113 -1.60 -18.37 8.71
CA ALA A 113 -2.93 -17.77 8.72
C ALA A 113 -3.30 -17.40 10.17
#